data_AF-A0A6J7ZIA9-F1
#
_entry.id   AF-A0A6J7ZIA9-F1
#
_cell.length_a   1.000
_cell.length_b   1.000
_cell.length_c   1.000
_cell.angle_alpha   90.00
_cell.angle_beta   90.00
_cell.angle_gamma   90.00
#
_symmetry.space_group_name_H-M   'P 1'
#
loop_
_entity.id
_entity.type
_entity.pdbx_description
1 polymer ?
#
loop_
_entity_poly.entity_id
_entity_poly.type
_entity_poly.pdbx_seq_one_letter_code
_entity_poly.pdbx_strand_id
1 'polypeptide(L)'
;MGFYFVWRYLKLGTLVGGYGEGIHLKFNPIQILYNLIIYPTRSVLTGQFNSSLTFWILTFIGLVLISIFALILGYYKHQLKSQIPQTLLLIIVGFWICVLPAINVSVSPFDSQGERYLYWASSFMSIYIALIITILVSNFQLCLILSSIILVSLGLSLHSVNQNWKFAGELSQSLLTSMQKTPIESPIITSVPDNFRGAYLYRTGLIQGLHLFDLDNRFNVQFEQKSTDKPFETVRFYTNNILLVIMNTLREPTDKITINTLKPNQYQFQLSNPQTLFFPTPKNTLVTKDYQVSDVQPQSYTLTLNNPNRFQDLLLYSSGEFVKLSD
;
A
#
# COMPACT_ATOMS: atom_id res chain seq x y z
N MET A 1 12.75 -20.68 -12.23
CA MET A 1 11.45 -20.81 -11.52
C MET A 1 11.20 -22.23 -11.01
N GLY A 2 11.11 -23.26 -11.88
CA GLY A 2 10.78 -24.63 -11.44
C GLY A 2 11.70 -25.21 -10.35
N PHE A 3 13.02 -25.02 -10.49
CA PHE A 3 13.99 -25.47 -9.48
C PHE A 3 13.77 -24.84 -8.10
N TYR A 4 13.40 -23.55 -8.04
CA TYR A 4 13.11 -22.87 -6.79
C TYR A 4 11.91 -23.51 -6.07
N PHE A 5 10.82 -23.76 -6.79
CA PHE A 5 9.63 -24.39 -6.21
C PHE A 5 9.88 -25.83 -5.77
N VAL A 6 10.63 -26.61 -6.56
CA VAL A 6 11.04 -27.97 -6.18
C VAL A 6 11.91 -27.93 -4.91
N TRP A 7 12.95 -27.10 -4.88
CA TRP A 7 13.83 -26.97 -3.72
C TRP A 7 13.08 -26.49 -2.47
N ARG A 8 12.19 -25.51 -2.64
CA ARG A 8 11.32 -25.00 -1.57
C ARG A 8 10.42 -26.11 -1.03
N TYR A 9 9.79 -26.89 -1.90
CA TYR A 9 8.95 -28.01 -1.48
C TYR A 9 9.76 -29.06 -0.71
N LEU A 10 10.94 -29.43 -1.21
CA LEU A 10 11.83 -30.38 -0.54
C LEU A 10 12.30 -29.90 0.84
N LYS A 11 12.47 -28.59 1.03
CA LYS A 11 12.95 -28.02 2.30
C LYS A 11 11.84 -27.64 3.28
N LEU A 12 10.69 -27.20 2.78
CA LEU A 12 9.63 -26.57 3.59
C LEU A 12 8.30 -27.33 3.54
N GLY A 13 8.20 -28.41 2.77
CA GLY A 13 6.97 -29.18 2.57
C GLY A 13 5.85 -28.44 1.84
N THR A 14 6.08 -27.17 1.44
CA THR A 14 5.06 -26.27 0.91
C THR A 14 5.60 -25.51 -0.31
N LEU A 15 4.75 -25.37 -1.34
CA LEU A 15 5.08 -24.62 -2.55
C LEU A 15 4.86 -23.11 -2.37
N VAL A 16 3.84 -22.75 -1.60
CA VAL A 16 3.45 -21.37 -1.27
C VAL A 16 3.41 -21.26 0.26
N GLY A 17 3.96 -20.19 0.82
CA GLY A 17 4.04 -20.03 2.27
C GLY A 17 2.78 -19.42 2.88
N GLY A 18 2.24 -20.06 3.93
CA GLY A 18 1.25 -19.54 4.89
C GLY A 18 0.30 -18.47 4.36
N TYR A 19 0.51 -17.22 4.78
CA TYR A 19 -0.31 -16.05 4.41
C TYR A 19 -0.52 -15.90 2.90
N GLY A 20 0.45 -16.31 2.09
CA GLY A 20 0.39 -16.23 0.64
C GLY A 20 -0.57 -17.23 0.01
N GLU A 21 -0.87 -18.37 0.64
CA GLU A 21 -1.73 -19.41 0.05
C GLU A 21 -3.15 -18.90 -0.21
N GLY A 22 -3.76 -18.27 0.80
CA GLY A 22 -5.12 -17.73 0.73
C GLY A 22 -5.29 -16.54 -0.24
N ILE A 23 -4.19 -15.97 -0.74
CA ILE A 23 -4.21 -14.82 -1.65
C ILE A 23 -3.71 -15.24 -3.04
N HIS A 24 -2.53 -15.85 -3.14
CA HIS A 24 -1.91 -16.21 -4.41
C HIS A 24 -2.59 -17.39 -5.11
N LEU A 25 -3.32 -18.26 -4.39
CA LEU A 25 -4.10 -19.35 -5.00
C LEU A 25 -5.56 -18.99 -5.26
N LYS A 26 -5.99 -17.78 -4.90
CA LYS A 26 -7.35 -17.30 -5.13
C LYS A 26 -7.47 -16.68 -6.52
N PHE A 27 -7.70 -17.52 -7.52
CA PHE A 27 -7.90 -17.09 -8.91
C PHE A 27 -9.26 -16.41 -9.08
N ASN A 28 -9.28 -15.09 -8.96
CA ASN A 28 -10.45 -14.28 -9.29
C ASN A 28 -10.29 -13.70 -10.71
N PRO A 29 -11.12 -14.10 -11.69
CA PRO A 29 -11.00 -13.65 -13.07
C PRO A 29 -11.07 -12.13 -13.25
N ILE A 30 -11.91 -11.45 -12.46
CA ILE A 30 -12.07 -9.98 -12.53
C ILE A 30 -10.78 -9.30 -12.06
N GLN A 31 -10.19 -9.80 -10.98
CA GLN A 31 -8.92 -9.30 -10.44
C GLN A 31 -7.77 -9.51 -11.43
N ILE A 32 -7.71 -10.69 -12.06
CA ILE A 32 -6.71 -10.99 -13.08
C ILE A 32 -6.86 -10.04 -14.27
N LEU A 33 -8.08 -9.86 -14.78
CA LEU A 33 -8.35 -8.95 -15.90
C LEU A 33 -7.96 -7.50 -15.57
N TYR A 34 -8.26 -7.05 -14.35
CA TYR A 34 -7.82 -5.75 -13.85
C TYR A 34 -6.28 -5.64 -13.86
N ASN A 35 -5.58 -6.65 -13.35
CA ASN A 35 -4.11 -6.66 -13.30
C ASN A 35 -3.46 -6.74 -14.69
N LEU A 36 -4.12 -7.35 -15.68
CA LEU A 36 -3.64 -7.34 -17.07
C LEU A 36 -3.51 -5.91 -17.62
N ILE A 37 -4.31 -4.98 -17.11
CA ILE A 37 -4.30 -3.56 -17.50
C ILE A 37 -3.34 -2.78 -16.61
N ILE A 38 -3.46 -2.96 -15.28
CA ILE A 38 -2.74 -2.14 -14.30
C ILE A 38 -1.24 -2.44 -14.27
N TYR A 39 -0.81 -3.70 -14.43
CA TYR A 39 0.61 -4.07 -14.31
C TYR A 39 1.51 -3.39 -15.35
N PRO A 40 1.23 -3.47 -16.67
CA PRO A 40 2.06 -2.81 -17.67
C PRO A 40 2.00 -1.29 -17.54
N THR A 41 0.83 -0.73 -17.23
CA THR A 41 0.66 0.73 -17.12
C THR A 41 1.35 1.31 -15.89
N ARG A 42 1.26 0.65 -14.73
CA ARG A 42 1.96 1.05 -13.50
C ARG A 42 3.47 0.81 -13.54
N SER A 43 3.96 0.02 -14.48
CA SER A 43 5.40 -0.14 -14.73
C SER A 43 5.99 1.03 -15.52
N VAL A 44 5.16 1.91 -16.09
CA VAL A 44 5.57 3.12 -16.83
C VAL A 44 5.22 4.38 -16.07
N LEU A 45 3.98 4.43 -15.57
CA LEU A 45 3.45 5.58 -14.85
C LEU A 45 3.39 5.29 -13.36
N THR A 46 3.75 6.29 -12.56
CA THR A 46 3.54 6.25 -11.12
C THR A 46 2.06 6.40 -10.78
N GLY A 47 1.70 6.02 -9.54
CA GLY A 47 0.31 6.05 -9.09
C GLY A 47 -0.29 7.43 -9.30
N GLN A 48 -1.47 7.47 -9.92
CA GLN A 48 -2.17 8.71 -10.23
C GLN A 48 -3.35 8.85 -9.31
N PHE A 49 -3.27 9.82 -8.41
CA PHE A 49 -4.35 10.07 -7.48
C PHE A 49 -5.62 10.55 -8.22
N ASN A 50 -6.80 10.13 -7.75
CA ASN A 50 -8.10 10.37 -8.42
C ASN A 50 -8.22 9.89 -9.88
N SER A 51 -7.31 9.04 -10.36
CA SER A 51 -7.42 8.47 -11.70
C SER A 51 -8.63 7.54 -11.82
N SER A 52 -9.41 7.65 -12.89
CA SER A 52 -10.47 6.67 -13.15
C SER A 52 -9.89 5.38 -13.76
N LEU A 53 -10.64 4.28 -13.71
CA LEU A 53 -10.26 3.05 -14.43
C LEU A 53 -10.09 3.33 -15.94
N THR A 54 -10.90 4.22 -16.51
CA THR A 54 -10.81 4.64 -17.91
C THR A 54 -9.44 5.21 -18.26
N PHE A 55 -8.83 6.00 -17.37
CA PHE A 55 -7.48 6.53 -17.59
C PHE A 55 -6.45 5.40 -17.78
N TRP A 56 -6.52 4.35 -16.95
CA TRP A 56 -5.61 3.21 -17.05
C TRP A 56 -5.88 2.34 -18.29
N ILE A 57 -7.15 2.17 -18.66
CA ILE A 57 -7.52 1.47 -19.91
C ILE A 57 -6.95 2.21 -21.13
N LEU A 58 -7.12 3.54 -21.20
CA LEU A 58 -6.60 4.35 -22.30
C LEU A 58 -5.07 4.31 -22.35
N THR A 59 -4.41 4.38 -21.19
CA THR A 59 -2.95 4.22 -21.10
C THR A 59 -2.50 2.86 -21.64
N PHE A 60 -3.20 1.78 -21.25
CA PHE A 60 -2.91 0.43 -21.73
C PHE A 60 -3.08 0.30 -23.24
N ILE A 61 -4.20 0.81 -23.79
CA ILE A 61 -4.43 0.85 -25.24
C ILE A 61 -3.30 1.63 -25.93
N GLY A 62 -2.88 2.77 -25.39
CA GLY A 62 -1.74 3.54 -25.90
C GLY A 62 -0.45 2.72 -25.96
N LEU A 63 -0.12 1.96 -24.91
CA LEU A 63 1.04 1.07 -24.89
C LEU A 63 0.96 -0.02 -25.96
N VAL A 64 -0.22 -0.62 -26.15
CA VAL A 64 -0.45 -1.63 -27.19
C VAL A 64 -0.28 -1.03 -28.58
N LEU A 65 -0.86 0.14 -28.84
CA LEU A 65 -0.74 0.83 -30.13
C LEU A 65 0.71 1.23 -30.44
N ILE A 66 1.46 1.72 -29.45
CA ILE A 66 2.89 2.01 -29.58
C ILE A 66 3.67 0.74 -29.90
N SER A 67 3.37 -0.38 -29.24
CA SER A 67 4.00 -1.68 -29.51
C SER A 67 3.76 -2.13 -30.96
N ILE A 68 2.51 -2.07 -31.42
CA ILE A 68 2.13 -2.45 -32.79
C ILE A 68 2.85 -1.54 -33.80
N PHE A 69 2.84 -0.23 -33.58
CA PHE A 69 3.50 0.72 -34.45
C PHE A 69 5.02 0.50 -34.51
N ALA A 70 5.67 0.25 -33.38
CA ALA A 70 7.09 -0.08 -33.33
C ALA A 70 7.42 -1.40 -34.04
N LEU A 71 6.57 -2.43 -33.94
CA LEU A 71 6.72 -3.67 -34.70
C LEU A 71 6.66 -3.43 -36.21
N ILE A 72 5.65 -2.67 -36.66
CA ILE A 72 5.46 -2.32 -38.07
C ILE A 72 6.68 -1.54 -38.59
N LEU A 73 7.09 -0.49 -37.88
CA LEU A 73 8.26 0.30 -38.28
C LEU A 73 9.56 -0.49 -38.24
N GLY A 74 9.77 -1.33 -37.22
CA GLY A 74 10.94 -2.18 -37.11
C GLY A 74 11.05 -3.17 -38.26
N TYR A 75 9.92 -3.73 -38.69
CA TYR A 75 9.83 -4.60 -39.87
C TYR A 75 10.20 -3.86 -41.16
N TYR A 76 9.64 -2.66 -41.39
CA TYR A 76 9.90 -1.88 -42.60
C TYR A 76 11.32 -1.30 -42.66
N LYS A 77 11.85 -0.77 -41.55
CA LYS A 77 13.18 -0.15 -41.51
C LYS A 77 14.33 -1.16 -41.61
N HIS A 78 14.18 -2.33 -40.98
CA HIS A 78 15.29 -3.27 -40.82
C HIS A 78 15.16 -4.57 -41.63
N GLN A 79 14.07 -4.72 -42.40
CA GLN A 79 13.77 -5.90 -43.22
C GLN A 79 13.71 -7.22 -42.41
N LEU A 80 13.31 -8.33 -43.06
CA LEU A 80 13.11 -9.66 -42.45
C LEU A 80 14.34 -10.28 -41.73
N LYS A 81 15.53 -9.65 -41.82
CA LYS A 81 16.76 -10.10 -41.15
C LYS A 81 16.92 -9.55 -39.72
N SER A 82 16.05 -8.64 -39.30
CA SER A 82 16.14 -8.02 -37.97
C SER A 82 15.57 -8.91 -36.87
N GLN A 83 16.31 -9.08 -35.78
CA GLN A 83 15.84 -9.77 -34.57
C GLN A 83 14.88 -8.92 -33.72
N ILE A 84 14.61 -7.65 -34.09
CA ILE A 84 13.81 -6.71 -33.30
C ILE A 84 12.42 -7.26 -32.92
N PRO A 85 11.61 -7.85 -33.82
CA PRO A 85 10.31 -8.39 -33.45
C PRO A 85 10.41 -9.55 -32.44
N GLN A 86 11.44 -10.40 -32.59
CA GLN A 86 11.70 -11.52 -31.66
C GLN A 86 12.12 -11.00 -30.29
N THR A 87 13.00 -10.00 -30.25
CA THR A 87 13.43 -9.34 -29.02
C THR A 87 12.25 -8.66 -28.32
N LEU A 88 11.41 -7.93 -29.06
CA LEU A 88 10.24 -7.25 -28.49
C LEU A 88 9.23 -8.26 -27.92
N LEU A 89 8.96 -9.35 -28.64
CA LEU A 89 8.12 -10.44 -28.15
C LEU A 89 8.72 -11.08 -26.89
N LEU A 90 10.02 -11.38 -26.89
CA LEU A 90 10.73 -11.94 -25.74
C LEU A 90 10.59 -11.02 -24.51
N ILE A 91 10.71 -9.71 -24.69
CA ILE A 91 10.59 -8.74 -23.60
C ILE A 91 9.17 -8.70 -23.04
N ILE A 92 8.14 -8.68 -23.92
CA ILE A 92 6.73 -8.67 -23.50
C ILE A 92 6.38 -9.98 -22.78
N VAL A 93 6.80 -11.12 -23.30
CA VAL A 93 6.59 -12.43 -22.66
C VAL A 93 7.34 -12.51 -21.34
N GLY A 94 8.59 -12.04 -21.28
CA GLY A 94 9.40 -11.97 -20.08
C GLY A 94 8.75 -11.14 -18.97
N PHE A 95 8.19 -9.97 -19.32
CA PHE A 95 7.40 -9.15 -18.40
C PHE A 95 6.26 -9.95 -17.77
N TRP A 96 5.45 -10.63 -18.59
CA TRP A 96 4.31 -11.42 -18.10
C TRP A 96 4.74 -12.61 -17.23
N ILE A 97 5.82 -13.29 -17.60
CA ILE A 97 6.39 -14.38 -16.78
C ILE A 97 6.78 -13.87 -15.39
N CYS A 98 7.34 -12.66 -15.28
CA CYS A 98 7.75 -12.07 -14.01
C CYS A 98 6.58 -11.66 -13.11
N VAL A 99 5.48 -11.14 -13.68
CA VAL A 99 4.30 -10.74 -12.88
C VAL A 99 3.35 -11.89 -12.61
N LEU A 100 3.43 -13.01 -13.34
CA LEU A 100 2.53 -14.15 -13.21
C LEU A 100 2.35 -14.66 -11.75
N PRO A 101 3.40 -14.79 -10.92
CA PRO A 101 3.24 -15.23 -9.53
C PRO A 101 2.42 -14.26 -8.66
N ALA A 102 2.35 -12.99 -9.06
CA ALA A 102 1.61 -11.95 -8.38
C ALA A 102 0.28 -11.61 -9.08
N ILE A 103 -0.14 -12.33 -10.12
CA ILE A 103 -1.31 -11.98 -10.93
C ILE A 103 -2.62 -11.93 -10.14
N ASN A 104 -2.70 -12.63 -9.02
CA ASN A 104 -3.86 -12.67 -8.13
C ASN A 104 -3.84 -11.56 -7.05
N VAL A 105 -2.78 -10.75 -6.97
CA VAL A 105 -2.66 -9.62 -6.03
C VAL A 105 -2.78 -8.31 -6.80
N SER A 106 -3.28 -7.23 -6.22
CA SER A 106 -3.34 -5.94 -6.90
C SER A 106 -2.11 -5.07 -6.63
N VAL A 107 -1.80 -4.22 -7.60
CA VAL A 107 -1.03 -2.99 -7.40
C VAL A 107 -2.02 -1.83 -7.36
N SER A 108 -1.85 -0.91 -6.42
CA SER A 108 -2.70 0.27 -6.34
C SER A 108 -2.47 1.18 -7.55
N PRO A 109 -3.53 1.62 -8.25
CA PRO A 109 -3.39 2.62 -9.29
C PRO A 109 -3.15 4.03 -8.72
N PHE A 110 -3.48 4.26 -7.45
CA PHE A 110 -3.55 5.61 -6.87
C PHE A 110 -2.30 6.00 -6.09
N ASP A 111 -1.55 5.02 -5.58
CA ASP A 111 -0.41 5.23 -4.70
C ASP A 111 0.63 4.11 -4.86
N SER A 112 1.64 4.09 -3.98
CA SER A 112 2.77 3.15 -4.04
C SER A 112 2.47 1.75 -3.50
N GLN A 113 1.23 1.48 -3.07
CA GLN A 113 0.91 0.19 -2.47
C GLN A 113 0.97 -0.94 -3.49
N GLY A 114 1.70 -2.00 -3.15
CA GLY A 114 1.85 -3.18 -4.00
C GLY A 114 2.88 -3.04 -5.12
N GLU A 115 3.52 -1.88 -5.32
CA GLU A 115 4.52 -1.69 -6.39
C GLU A 115 5.66 -2.72 -6.37
N ARG A 116 5.97 -3.30 -5.20
CA ARG A 116 6.93 -4.39 -5.05
C ARG A 116 6.68 -5.60 -5.95
N TYR A 117 5.43 -5.82 -6.37
CA TYR A 117 5.08 -6.92 -7.29
C TYR A 117 5.58 -6.66 -8.73
N LEU A 118 5.93 -5.42 -9.06
CA LEU A 118 6.40 -5.01 -10.38
C LEU A 118 7.91 -4.91 -10.49
N TYR A 119 8.67 -4.93 -9.38
CA TYR A 119 10.13 -4.67 -9.39
C TYR A 119 10.92 -5.59 -10.32
N TRP A 120 10.53 -6.86 -10.42
CA TRP A 120 11.19 -7.77 -11.35
C TRP A 120 10.74 -7.54 -12.79
N ALA A 121 9.44 -7.33 -13.01
CA ALA A 121 8.91 -7.08 -14.34
C ALA A 121 9.37 -5.73 -14.91
N SER A 122 9.67 -4.74 -14.07
CA SER A 122 10.13 -3.42 -14.48
C SER A 122 11.48 -3.47 -15.20
N SER A 123 12.33 -4.48 -14.98
CA SER A 123 13.57 -4.62 -15.76
C SER A 123 13.27 -4.88 -17.24
N PHE A 124 12.27 -5.73 -17.53
CA PHE A 124 11.78 -5.93 -18.90
C PHE A 124 11.13 -4.67 -19.45
N MET A 125 10.39 -3.94 -18.61
CA MET A 125 9.78 -2.67 -19.03
C MET A 125 10.82 -1.59 -19.37
N SER A 126 11.93 -1.50 -18.62
CA SER A 126 13.02 -0.58 -18.92
C SER A 126 13.68 -0.90 -20.26
N ILE A 127 13.92 -2.18 -20.55
CA ILE A 127 14.47 -2.63 -21.85
C ILE A 127 13.46 -2.35 -22.96
N TYR A 128 12.16 -2.61 -22.72
CA TYR A 128 11.08 -2.29 -23.65
C TYR A 128 11.09 -0.79 -24.02
N ILE A 129 11.12 0.11 -23.04
CA ILE A 129 11.12 1.56 -23.27
C ILE A 129 12.34 1.97 -24.12
N ALA A 130 13.54 1.47 -23.77
CA ALA A 130 14.76 1.76 -24.52
C ALA A 130 14.68 1.26 -25.97
N LEU A 131 14.15 0.04 -26.18
CA LEU A 131 13.96 -0.54 -27.51
C LEU A 131 12.95 0.28 -28.34
N ILE A 132 11.83 0.66 -27.74
CA ILE A 132 10.80 1.50 -28.40
C ILE A 132 11.41 2.84 -28.85
N ILE A 133 12.13 3.54 -27.97
CA ILE A 133 12.77 4.82 -28.33
C ILE A 133 13.72 4.63 -29.50
N THR A 134 14.55 3.58 -29.48
CA THR A 134 15.54 3.32 -30.53
C THR A 134 14.89 2.99 -31.89
N ILE A 135 13.75 2.32 -31.90
CA ILE A 135 13.00 2.01 -33.14
C ILE A 135 12.34 3.27 -33.71
N LEU A 136 11.67 4.04 -32.84
CA LEU A 136 10.89 5.20 -33.24
C LEU A 136 11.79 6.37 -33.63
N VAL A 137 12.93 6.54 -32.95
CA VAL A 137 13.82 7.68 -33.11
C VAL A 137 15.16 7.26 -33.71
N SER A 138 15.39 7.67 -34.95
CA SER A 138 16.65 7.38 -35.66
C SER A 138 17.76 8.39 -35.38
N ASN A 139 17.45 9.54 -34.78
CA ASN A 139 18.44 10.57 -34.44
C ASN A 139 18.98 10.35 -33.01
N PHE A 140 20.29 10.14 -32.88
CA PHE A 140 20.95 9.89 -31.60
C PHE A 140 20.77 11.04 -30.59
N GLN A 141 20.83 12.29 -31.02
CA GLN A 141 20.63 13.45 -30.13
C GLN A 141 19.21 13.48 -29.57
N LEU A 142 18.21 13.21 -30.42
CA LEU A 142 16.81 13.15 -29.97
C LEU A 142 16.58 11.96 -29.02
N CYS A 143 17.23 10.82 -29.27
CA CYS A 143 17.21 9.68 -28.35
C CYS A 143 17.78 10.04 -26.97
N LEU A 144 18.90 10.76 -26.91
CA LEU A 144 19.48 11.25 -25.66
C LEU A 144 18.55 12.25 -24.95
N ILE A 145 17.94 13.18 -25.69
CA ILE A 145 16.99 14.15 -25.12
C ILE A 145 15.80 13.44 -24.49
N LEU A 146 15.15 12.52 -25.21
CA LEU A 146 14.00 11.78 -24.69
C LEU A 146 14.37 10.91 -23.49
N SER A 147 15.52 10.23 -23.55
CA SER A 147 16.03 9.42 -22.43
C SER A 147 16.28 10.30 -21.19
N SER A 148 16.82 11.50 -21.38
CA SER A 148 17.07 12.46 -20.30
C SER A 148 15.76 12.96 -19.68
N ILE A 149 14.75 13.27 -20.50
CA ILE A 149 13.41 13.67 -20.03
C ILE A 149 12.79 12.55 -19.18
N ILE A 150 12.87 11.30 -19.65
CA ILE A 150 12.34 10.15 -18.90
C ILE A 150 13.09 9.98 -17.58
N LEU A 151 14.42 10.04 -17.58
CA LEU A 151 15.22 9.92 -16.35
C LEU A 151 14.89 11.01 -15.33
N VAL A 152 14.76 12.27 -15.77
CA VAL A 152 14.37 13.38 -14.89
C VAL A 152 12.96 13.16 -14.35
N SER A 153 12.00 12.76 -15.19
CA SER A 153 10.62 12.48 -14.78
C SER A 153 10.55 11.37 -13.73
N LEU A 154 11.25 10.26 -13.95
CA LEU A 154 11.34 9.14 -13.01
C LEU A 154 12.04 9.56 -11.71
N GLY A 155 13.11 10.35 -11.79
CA GLY A 155 13.83 10.86 -10.63
C GLY A 155 12.97 11.78 -9.75
N LEU A 156 12.20 12.68 -10.37
CA LEU A 156 11.25 13.55 -9.66
C LEU A 156 10.14 12.74 -8.98
N SER A 157 9.61 11.73 -9.67
CA SER A 157 8.58 10.88 -9.10
C SER A 157 9.10 10.03 -7.94
N LEU A 158 10.30 9.46 -8.08
CA LEU A 158 10.98 8.73 -7.01
C LEU A 158 11.24 9.64 -5.80
N HIS A 159 11.67 10.88 -6.03
CA HIS A 159 11.87 11.86 -4.97
C HIS A 159 10.56 12.13 -4.22
N SER A 160 9.46 12.35 -4.93
CA SER A 160 8.12 12.55 -4.34
C SER A 160 7.67 11.37 -3.48
N VAL A 161 7.82 10.14 -3.99
CA VAL A 161 7.51 8.93 -3.21
C VAL A 161 8.40 8.82 -1.98
N ASN A 162 9.69 9.14 -2.08
CA ASN A 162 10.61 9.11 -0.95
C ASN A 162 10.24 10.15 0.13
N GLN A 163 9.74 11.32 -0.24
CA GLN A 163 9.23 12.29 0.74
C GLN A 163 8.01 11.76 1.50
N ASN A 164 7.10 11.04 0.83
CA ASN A 164 5.97 10.41 1.52
C ASN A 164 6.44 9.38 2.56
N TRP A 165 7.47 8.58 2.24
CA TRP A 165 8.06 7.62 3.18
C TRP A 165 8.78 8.30 4.35
N LYS A 166 9.53 9.36 4.07
CA LYS A 166 10.18 10.17 5.11
C LYS A 166 9.14 10.75 6.07
N PHE A 167 8.09 11.38 5.53
CA PHE A 167 7.00 11.94 6.32
C PHE A 167 6.27 10.86 7.12
N ALA A 168 5.97 9.70 6.54
CA ALA A 168 5.35 8.59 7.25
C ALA A 168 6.21 8.09 8.43
N GLY A 169 7.54 8.08 8.28
CA GLY A 169 8.48 7.76 9.36
C GLY A 169 8.48 8.79 10.49
N GLU A 170 8.60 10.07 10.15
CA GLU A 170 8.53 11.19 11.11
C GLU A 170 7.18 11.21 11.85
N LEU A 171 6.09 11.02 11.12
CA LEU A 171 4.75 10.93 11.68
C LEU A 171 4.58 9.72 12.61
N SER A 172 5.12 8.56 12.22
CA SER A 172 5.09 7.38 13.09
C SER A 172 5.77 7.67 14.43
N GLN A 173 6.95 8.29 14.40
CA GLN A 173 7.68 8.68 15.61
C GLN A 173 6.91 9.71 16.45
N SER A 174 6.30 10.71 15.80
CA SER A 174 5.47 11.72 16.45
C SER A 174 4.30 11.09 17.21
N LEU A 175 3.56 10.19 16.55
CA LEU A 175 2.42 9.49 17.15
C LEU A 175 2.82 8.66 18.37
N LEU A 176 3.90 7.87 18.30
CA LEU A 176 4.41 7.13 19.47
C LEU A 176 4.79 8.08 20.61
N THR A 177 5.50 9.16 20.29
CA THR A 177 5.95 10.15 21.28
C THR A 177 4.76 10.84 21.95
N SER A 178 3.74 11.25 21.18
CA SER A 178 2.52 11.85 21.74
C SER A 178 1.77 10.87 22.63
N MET A 179 1.75 9.59 22.26
CA MET A 179 1.10 8.55 23.04
C MET A 179 1.85 8.33 24.36
N GLN A 180 3.18 8.21 24.32
CA GLN A 180 4.06 8.09 25.49
C GLN A 180 3.97 9.30 26.44
N LYS A 181 3.85 10.52 25.90
CA LYS A 181 3.73 11.74 26.73
C LYS A 181 2.35 11.93 27.34
N THR A 182 1.30 11.37 26.73
CA THR A 182 -0.07 11.54 27.21
C THR A 182 -0.31 10.66 28.45
N PRO A 183 -0.73 11.23 29.60
CA PRO A 183 -0.89 10.49 30.84
C PRO A 183 -2.22 9.71 30.86
N ILE A 184 -2.31 8.66 30.06
CA ILE A 184 -3.46 7.75 30.00
C ILE A 184 -2.93 6.31 30.07
N GLU A 185 -3.37 5.56 31.09
CA GLU A 185 -2.94 4.18 31.30
C GLU A 185 -3.60 3.21 30.33
N SER A 186 -4.89 3.41 30.05
CA SER A 186 -5.68 2.54 29.16
C SER A 186 -6.40 3.31 28.05
N PRO A 187 -5.67 3.77 27.02
CA PRO A 187 -6.23 4.64 25.99
C PRO A 187 -7.17 3.88 25.04
N ILE A 188 -8.25 4.56 24.66
CA ILE A 188 -9.13 4.19 23.56
C ILE A 188 -8.74 5.03 22.36
N ILE A 189 -7.95 4.45 21.46
CA ILE A 189 -7.48 5.14 20.25
C ILE A 189 -8.59 5.08 19.21
N THR A 190 -9.21 6.24 18.99
CA THR A 190 -10.38 6.41 18.11
C THR A 190 -10.06 6.13 16.65
N SER A 191 -8.84 6.41 16.20
CA SER A 191 -8.36 5.94 14.90
C SER A 191 -6.84 5.94 14.84
N VAL A 192 -6.26 5.00 14.11
CA VAL A 192 -4.83 4.99 13.80
C VAL A 192 -4.60 5.15 12.30
N PRO A 193 -3.70 6.07 11.88
CA PRO A 193 -3.28 6.17 10.50
C PRO A 193 -2.66 4.87 9.94
N ASP A 194 -3.19 4.40 8.82
CA ASP A 194 -2.72 3.23 8.10
C ASP A 194 -1.56 3.54 7.16
N ASN A 195 -1.75 4.53 6.29
CA ASN A 195 -0.79 4.97 5.29
C ASN A 195 -0.95 6.46 4.97
N PHE A 196 0.15 7.09 4.57
CA PHE A 196 0.18 8.43 3.99
C PHE A 196 0.57 8.31 2.52
N ARG A 197 -0.40 8.53 1.62
CA ARG A 197 -0.19 8.41 0.16
C ARG A 197 0.51 7.10 -0.25
N GLY A 198 0.14 5.99 0.38
CA GLY A 198 0.69 4.65 0.13
C GLY A 198 1.94 4.27 0.93
N ALA A 199 2.61 5.23 1.60
CA ALA A 199 3.66 4.93 2.57
C ALA A 199 3.03 4.45 3.88
N TYR A 200 3.32 3.21 4.27
CA TYR A 200 2.69 2.61 5.46
C TYR A 200 3.17 3.29 6.76
N LEU A 201 2.21 3.55 7.65
CA LEU A 201 2.42 3.92 9.04
C LEU A 201 2.20 2.67 9.91
N TYR A 202 1.12 2.65 10.69
CA TYR A 202 0.89 1.67 11.73
C TYR A 202 -0.04 0.54 11.36
N ARG A 203 -0.57 0.47 10.13
CA ARG A 203 -1.42 -0.61 9.58
C ARG A 203 -1.70 -1.80 10.50
N THR A 204 -0.65 -2.51 10.90
CA THR A 204 -0.74 -3.52 11.98
C THR A 204 0.41 -3.49 13.00
N GLY A 205 1.21 -2.41 13.00
CA GLY A 205 2.49 -2.24 13.66
C GLY A 205 2.51 -1.34 14.90
N LEU A 206 1.39 -0.72 15.31
CA LEU A 206 1.40 0.21 16.48
C LEU A 206 1.92 -0.48 17.75
N ILE A 207 1.37 -1.66 18.06
CA ILE A 207 1.74 -2.42 19.27
C ILE A 207 3.22 -2.83 19.23
N GLN A 208 3.73 -3.20 18.04
CA GLN A 208 5.12 -3.53 17.81
C GLN A 208 6.03 -2.31 17.95
N GLY A 209 5.59 -1.15 17.46
CA GLY A 209 6.28 0.12 17.64
C GLY A 209 6.42 0.45 19.13
N LEU A 210 5.35 0.29 19.91
CA LEU A 210 5.41 0.46 21.36
C LEU A 210 6.39 -0.52 22.00
N HIS A 211 6.34 -1.81 21.65
CA HIS A 211 7.29 -2.78 22.20
C HIS A 211 8.77 -2.41 21.93
N LEU A 212 9.07 -1.84 20.76
CA LEU A 212 10.43 -1.50 20.37
C LEU A 212 10.91 -0.14 20.92
N PHE A 213 9.99 0.81 21.09
CA PHE A 213 10.34 2.21 21.35
C PHE A 213 9.79 2.78 22.67
N ASP A 214 8.95 2.04 23.40
CA ASP A 214 8.51 2.34 24.77
C ASP A 214 9.34 1.54 25.77
N LEU A 215 10.50 2.09 26.15
CA LEU A 215 11.45 1.40 27.03
C LEU A 215 10.87 1.09 28.41
N ASP A 216 9.92 1.90 28.89
CA ASP A 216 9.24 1.70 30.17
C ASP A 216 8.13 0.64 30.08
N ASN A 217 7.82 0.18 28.86
CA ASN A 217 6.73 -0.76 28.56
C ASN A 217 5.42 -0.40 29.28
N ARG A 218 5.06 0.89 29.28
CA ARG A 218 3.96 1.43 30.10
C ARG A 218 2.63 0.75 29.79
N PHE A 219 2.44 0.36 28.54
CA PHE A 219 1.22 -0.30 28.09
C PHE A 219 1.26 -1.83 28.26
N ASN A 220 2.25 -2.38 28.97
CA ASN A 220 2.41 -3.81 29.21
C ASN A 220 2.28 -4.63 27.91
N VAL A 221 3.03 -4.24 26.88
CA VAL A 221 3.07 -4.96 25.61
C VAL A 221 3.79 -6.28 25.82
N GLN A 222 3.14 -7.35 25.38
CA GLN A 222 3.63 -8.72 25.46
C GLN A 222 3.72 -9.31 24.07
N PHE A 223 4.53 -10.35 23.93
CA PHE A 223 4.56 -11.16 22.72
C PHE A 223 4.46 -12.64 23.04
N GLU A 224 3.81 -13.38 22.15
CA GLU A 224 3.73 -14.83 22.16
C GLU A 224 4.35 -15.36 20.86
N GLN A 225 5.17 -16.39 20.98
CA GLN A 225 5.75 -17.10 19.86
C GLN A 225 5.19 -18.53 19.85
N LYS A 226 4.45 -18.85 18.80
CA LYS A 226 3.88 -20.18 18.61
C LYS A 226 4.56 -20.84 17.43
N SER A 227 5.20 -21.99 17.66
CA SER A 227 5.68 -22.82 16.56
C SER A 227 4.48 -23.26 15.73
N THR A 228 4.49 -22.88 14.46
CA THR A 228 3.63 -23.48 13.44
C THR A 228 4.39 -24.62 12.76
N ASP A 229 3.84 -25.18 11.68
CA ASP A 229 4.56 -26.17 10.87
C ASP A 229 5.93 -25.61 10.47
N LYS A 230 7.00 -26.33 10.85
CA LYS A 230 8.39 -25.92 10.57
C LYS A 230 8.54 -25.62 9.07
N PRO A 231 9.20 -24.52 8.67
CA PRO A 231 10.13 -23.68 9.45
C PRO A 231 9.49 -22.41 10.06
N PHE A 232 8.17 -22.25 9.99
CA PHE A 232 7.55 -20.97 10.33
C PHE A 232 7.11 -20.92 11.78
N GLU A 233 7.24 -19.74 12.38
CA GLU A 233 6.73 -19.43 13.70
C GLU A 233 5.82 -18.21 13.60
N THR A 234 4.71 -18.25 14.33
CA THR A 234 3.82 -17.10 14.43
C THR A 234 4.17 -16.32 15.68
N VAL A 235 4.64 -15.07 15.49
CA VAL A 235 4.86 -14.12 16.58
C VAL A 235 3.71 -13.14 16.63
N ARG A 236 3.07 -13.02 17.79
CA ARG A 236 1.96 -12.10 18.02
C ARG A 236 2.31 -11.14 19.16
N PHE A 237 2.21 -9.85 18.88
CA PHE A 237 2.29 -8.79 19.89
C PHE A 237 0.87 -8.39 20.31
N TYR A 238 0.67 -8.18 21.61
CA TYR A 238 -0.63 -7.80 22.17
C TYR A 238 -0.49 -7.02 23.48
N THR A 239 -1.56 -6.32 23.84
CA THR A 239 -1.75 -5.68 25.14
C THR A 239 -3.26 -5.58 25.40
N ASN A 240 -3.66 -5.64 26.67
CA ASN A 240 -5.04 -5.43 27.09
C ASN A 240 -5.32 -3.97 27.47
N ASN A 241 -4.28 -3.12 27.50
CA ASN A 241 -4.41 -1.74 27.97
C ASN A 241 -4.87 -0.78 26.86
N ILE A 242 -4.65 -1.12 25.60
CA ILE A 242 -5.00 -0.26 24.45
C ILE A 242 -6.20 -0.85 23.72
N LEU A 243 -7.22 -0.03 23.51
CA LEU A 243 -8.35 -0.35 22.65
C LEU A 243 -8.23 0.44 21.34
N LEU A 244 -8.28 -0.25 20.21
CA LEU A 244 -8.12 0.34 18.89
C LEU A 244 -9.45 0.29 18.13
N VAL A 245 -10.09 1.45 17.99
CA VAL A 245 -11.45 1.54 17.43
C VAL A 245 -11.48 1.28 15.93
N ILE A 246 -10.76 2.07 15.12
CA ILE A 246 -10.76 1.93 13.66
C ILE A 246 -9.42 2.41 13.07
N MET A 247 -9.25 2.27 11.75
CA MET A 247 -8.11 2.84 11.02
C MET A 247 -8.57 3.91 10.05
N ASN A 248 -7.66 4.81 9.67
CA ASN A 248 -7.90 5.79 8.63
C ASN A 248 -6.70 5.93 7.68
N THR A 249 -6.95 6.42 6.46
CA THR A 249 -5.87 6.86 5.57
C THR A 249 -5.55 8.35 5.78
N LEU A 250 -4.37 8.78 5.34
CA LEU A 250 -3.95 10.18 5.33
C LEU A 250 -3.47 10.61 3.93
N ARG A 251 -3.68 11.89 3.62
CA ARG A 251 -3.32 12.53 2.35
C ARG A 251 -2.57 13.82 2.54
N GLU A 252 -2.92 14.63 3.53
CA GLU A 252 -2.24 15.88 3.85
C GLU A 252 -1.71 15.87 5.29
N PRO A 253 -0.59 16.56 5.58
CA PRO A 253 -0.07 16.67 6.94
C PRO A 253 -1.04 17.31 7.94
N THR A 254 -1.97 18.13 7.44
CA THR A 254 -2.99 18.83 8.22
C THR A 254 -4.27 18.02 8.41
N ASP A 255 -4.33 16.80 7.90
CA ASP A 255 -5.46 15.91 8.10
C ASP A 255 -5.67 15.68 9.60
N LYS A 256 -6.94 15.77 10.02
CA LYS A 256 -7.37 15.57 11.40
C LYS A 256 -8.74 14.92 11.43
N ILE A 257 -9.09 14.40 12.59
CA ILE A 257 -10.44 13.92 12.84
C ILE A 257 -11.18 14.99 13.63
N THR A 258 -12.39 15.33 13.19
CA THR A 258 -13.30 16.25 13.88
C THR A 258 -14.39 15.45 14.57
N ILE A 259 -14.88 15.95 15.69
CA ILE A 259 -15.87 15.26 16.52
C ILE A 259 -17.09 16.14 16.69
N ASN A 260 -18.27 15.55 16.48
CA ASN A 260 -19.55 16.18 16.73
C ASN A 260 -20.32 15.36 17.76
N THR A 261 -20.79 16.01 18.83
CA THR A 261 -21.66 15.36 19.83
C THR A 261 -23.08 15.26 19.28
N LEU A 262 -23.59 14.05 19.11
CA LEU A 262 -24.96 13.81 18.63
C LEU A 262 -25.95 13.79 19.79
N LYS A 263 -25.60 13.05 20.85
CA LYS A 263 -26.36 12.87 22.09
C LYS A 263 -25.37 12.68 23.26
N PRO A 264 -25.81 12.77 24.52
CA PRO A 264 -24.95 12.38 25.64
C PRO A 264 -24.35 10.99 25.40
N ASN A 265 -23.02 10.88 25.53
CA ASN A 265 -22.24 9.66 25.30
C ASN A 265 -22.23 9.12 23.87
N GLN A 266 -22.73 9.87 22.87
CA GLN A 266 -22.73 9.47 21.47
C GLN A 266 -22.03 10.53 20.60
N TYR A 267 -20.91 10.13 20.02
CA TYR A 267 -20.01 11.03 19.30
C TYR A 267 -19.84 10.57 17.86
N GLN A 268 -19.96 11.48 16.91
CA GLN A 268 -19.66 11.24 15.51
C GLN A 268 -18.25 11.72 15.20
N PHE A 269 -17.42 10.83 14.68
CA PHE A 269 -16.07 11.12 14.22
C PHE A 269 -16.12 11.30 12.71
N GLN A 270 -15.49 12.35 12.20
CA GLN A 270 -15.47 12.68 10.78
C GLN A 270 -14.05 13.06 10.35
N LEU A 271 -13.63 12.61 9.18
CA LEU A 271 -12.36 13.00 8.59
C LEU A 271 -12.46 14.42 8.05
N SER A 272 -11.44 15.25 8.31
CA SER A 272 -11.38 16.61 7.76
C SER A 272 -11.15 16.62 6.25
N ASN A 273 -10.62 15.53 5.70
CA ASN A 273 -10.26 15.42 4.29
C ASN A 273 -11.17 14.40 3.57
N PRO A 274 -11.96 14.83 2.57
CA PRO A 274 -12.91 13.94 1.87
C PRO A 274 -12.23 12.87 1.00
N GLN A 275 -10.90 12.89 0.88
CA GLN A 275 -10.11 11.93 0.11
C GLN A 275 -9.46 10.84 0.96
N THR A 276 -9.57 10.94 2.28
CA THR A 276 -9.19 9.88 3.21
C THR A 276 -10.39 9.01 3.53
N LEU A 277 -10.21 7.88 4.20
CA LEU A 277 -11.34 7.04 4.58
C LEU A 277 -11.08 6.28 5.87
N PHE A 278 -12.12 6.07 6.66
CA PHE A 278 -12.17 5.12 7.75
C PHE A 278 -12.43 3.72 7.22
N PHE A 279 -11.78 2.73 7.84
CA PHE A 279 -12.06 1.34 7.54
C PHE A 279 -11.72 0.44 8.74
N PRO A 280 -12.57 -0.54 9.05
CA PRO A 280 -12.28 -1.52 10.10
C PRO A 280 -11.32 -2.60 9.57
N THR A 281 -10.53 -3.14 10.48
CA THR A 281 -9.69 -4.32 10.27
C THR A 281 -10.05 -5.38 11.32
N PRO A 282 -9.70 -6.67 11.11
CA PRO A 282 -9.94 -7.71 12.11
C PRO A 282 -9.26 -7.48 13.47
N LYS A 283 -8.29 -6.56 13.55
CA LYS A 283 -7.61 -6.18 14.80
C LYS A 283 -8.33 -5.06 15.55
N ASN A 284 -9.32 -4.42 14.93
CA ASN A 284 -10.08 -3.35 15.55
C ASN A 284 -11.16 -3.91 16.48
N THR A 285 -11.32 -3.26 17.64
CA THR A 285 -12.37 -3.56 18.60
C THR A 285 -13.56 -2.65 18.33
N LEU A 286 -14.56 -3.14 17.58
CA LEU A 286 -15.74 -2.34 17.23
C LEU A 286 -16.82 -2.35 18.34
N VAL A 287 -16.84 -3.38 19.17
CA VAL A 287 -17.80 -3.52 20.28
C VAL A 287 -17.06 -4.02 21.51
N THR A 288 -17.24 -3.34 22.64
CA THR A 288 -16.68 -3.70 23.94
C THR A 288 -17.71 -3.43 25.04
N LYS A 289 -17.36 -3.75 26.29
CA LYS A 289 -18.19 -3.35 27.45
C LYS A 289 -18.24 -1.83 27.63
N ASP A 290 -17.21 -1.12 27.18
CA ASP A 290 -17.06 0.33 27.38
C ASP A 290 -17.66 1.16 26.24
N TYR A 291 -17.71 0.62 25.02
CA TYR A 291 -18.22 1.36 23.85
C TYR A 291 -18.72 0.45 22.72
N GLN A 292 -19.49 1.03 21.81
CA GLN A 292 -19.96 0.41 20.57
C GLN A 292 -19.81 1.37 19.39
N VAL A 293 -19.29 0.85 18.27
CA VAL A 293 -19.21 1.56 16.99
C VAL A 293 -20.44 1.24 16.14
N SER A 294 -21.06 2.27 15.57
CA SER A 294 -22.16 2.17 14.61
C SER A 294 -21.94 3.08 13.40
N ASP A 295 -22.78 2.91 12.37
CA ASP A 295 -22.90 3.83 11.24
C ASP A 295 -21.58 4.12 10.52
N VAL A 296 -20.76 3.08 10.34
CA VAL A 296 -19.45 3.20 9.68
C VAL A 296 -19.66 3.51 8.20
N GLN A 297 -19.34 4.74 7.83
CA GLN A 297 -19.25 5.24 6.47
C GLN A 297 -17.78 5.51 6.11
N PRO A 298 -17.44 5.66 4.82
CA PRO A 298 -16.06 5.97 4.44
C PRO A 298 -15.50 7.23 5.12
N GLN A 299 -16.32 8.26 5.37
CA GLN A 299 -15.86 9.54 5.93
C GLN A 299 -16.17 9.75 7.40
N SER A 300 -17.01 8.91 7.99
CA SER A 300 -17.47 9.10 9.36
C SER A 300 -17.91 7.80 10.00
N TYR A 301 -17.92 7.78 11.33
CA TYR A 301 -18.54 6.71 12.10
C TYR A 301 -19.05 7.28 13.42
N THR A 302 -19.90 6.52 14.11
CA THR A 302 -20.42 6.90 15.42
C THR A 302 -19.87 5.97 16.49
N LEU A 303 -19.41 6.57 17.59
CA LEU A 303 -18.99 5.87 18.81
C LEU A 303 -19.97 6.20 19.93
N THR A 304 -20.59 5.17 20.48
CA THR A 304 -21.42 5.27 21.67
C THR A 304 -20.63 4.73 22.86
N LEU A 305 -20.39 5.56 23.87
CA LEU A 305 -19.78 5.14 25.13
C LEU A 305 -20.85 4.53 26.03
N ASN A 306 -20.72 3.23 26.29
CA ASN A 306 -21.53 2.52 27.28
C ASN A 306 -21.07 2.85 28.72
N ASN A 307 -19.79 3.20 28.87
CA ASN A 307 -19.18 3.65 30.11
C ASN A 307 -18.68 5.11 29.96
N PRO A 308 -19.47 6.11 30.39
CA PRO A 308 -19.15 7.53 30.20
C PRO A 308 -17.82 7.96 30.82
N ASN A 309 -17.40 7.29 31.91
CA ASN A 309 -16.13 7.59 32.59
C ASN A 309 -14.89 7.35 31.71
N ARG A 310 -15.05 6.59 30.61
CA ARG A 310 -13.98 6.31 29.64
C ARG A 310 -13.80 7.41 28.60
N PHE A 311 -14.62 8.47 28.62
CA PHE A 311 -14.47 9.61 27.70
C PHE A 311 -13.08 10.24 27.79
N GLN A 312 -12.58 10.40 29.02
CA GLN A 312 -11.24 10.93 29.28
C GLN A 312 -10.11 10.05 28.74
N ASP A 313 -10.39 8.78 28.39
CA ASP A 313 -9.37 7.88 27.86
C ASP A 313 -9.31 7.89 26.32
N LEU A 314 -10.17 8.68 25.67
CA LEU A 314 -10.19 8.79 24.21
C LEU A 314 -8.98 9.56 23.69
N LEU A 315 -8.26 8.92 22.77
CA LEU A 315 -7.19 9.53 21.98
C LEU A 315 -7.63 9.71 20.53
N LEU A 316 -7.51 10.95 20.06
CA LEU A 316 -7.86 11.38 18.72
C LEU A 316 -6.61 11.65 17.91
N TYR A 317 -6.59 11.17 16.66
CA TYR A 317 -5.59 11.63 15.71
C TYR A 317 -5.93 13.07 15.24
N SER A 318 -4.98 13.99 15.43
CA SER A 318 -5.10 15.38 14.98
C SER A 318 -3.75 15.92 14.52
N SER A 319 -3.62 16.21 13.22
CA SER A 319 -2.46 16.92 12.63
C SER A 319 -1.09 16.36 13.05
N GLY A 320 -0.96 15.04 13.05
CA GLY A 320 0.31 14.37 13.29
C GLY A 320 0.58 13.90 14.72
N GLU A 321 -0.36 14.09 15.64
CA GLU A 321 -0.25 13.65 17.03
C GLU A 321 -1.54 12.97 17.51
N PHE A 322 -1.41 12.16 18.56
CA PHE A 322 -2.55 11.73 19.36
C PHE A 322 -2.82 12.76 20.45
N VAL A 323 -4.05 13.29 20.45
CA VAL A 323 -4.51 14.30 21.39
C VAL A 323 -5.62 13.72 22.25
N LYS A 324 -5.57 14.01 23.55
CA LYS A 324 -6.63 13.64 24.49
C LYS A 324 -7.88 14.45 24.17
N LEU A 325 -9.04 13.79 24.17
CA LEU A 325 -10.30 14.49 24.10
C LEU A 325 -10.58 15.14 25.47
N SER A 326 -10.59 16.47 25.50
CA SER A 326 -11.03 17.25 26.67
C SER A 326 -12.46 17.72 26.47
N ASP A 327 -13.24 17.72 27.55
CA ASP A 327 -14.63 18.22 27.59
C ASP A 327 -14.75 19.68 27.12
#